data_AF-A0AAJ6AZN4-F1
#
_entry.id   AF-A0AAJ6AZN4-F1
#
_cell.length_a   1.000
_cell.length_b   1.000
_cell.length_c   1.000
_cell.angle_alpha   90.00
_cell.angle_beta   90.00
_cell.angle_gamma   90.00
#
_symmetry.space_group_name_H-M   'P 1'
#
loop_
_entity.id
_entity.type
_entity.pdbx_description
1 polymer ?
#
loop_
_entity_poly.entity_id
_entity_poly.type
_entity_poly.pdbx_seq_one_letter_code
_entity_poly.pdbx_strand_id
1 'polypeptide(L)'
;MEDSQNDKRRYGTPDHENPEMTEEAIRRSIPAKQFFAERGLSMPGRPKSETPKVAVSLRLDQAVVDGFKADGPGWQTRINSVLAKSLKTKHSA
;
A
#
# COMPACT_ATOMS: atom_id res chain seq x y z
N MET A 1 -20.11 -10.26 -33.43
CA MET A 1 -18.76 -10.50 -32.90
C MET A 1 -18.54 -9.41 -31.88
N GLU A 2 -19.03 -9.61 -30.67
CA GLU A 2 -19.00 -8.60 -29.59
C GLU A 2 -18.00 -9.04 -28.53
N ASP A 3 -16.90 -8.30 -28.46
CA ASP A 3 -16.09 -7.97 -27.30
C ASP A 3 -15.95 -9.04 -26.21
N SER A 4 -15.25 -10.12 -26.55
CA SER A 4 -14.78 -11.16 -25.60
C SER A 4 -13.57 -10.74 -24.75
N GLN A 5 -13.43 -9.45 -24.43
CA GLN A 5 -12.33 -8.93 -23.60
C GLN A 5 -12.86 -8.19 -22.38
N ASN A 6 -13.53 -8.90 -21.47
CA ASN A 6 -13.65 -8.45 -20.08
C ASN A 6 -13.63 -9.62 -19.08
N ASP A 7 -12.71 -10.56 -19.27
CA ASP A 7 -12.46 -11.67 -18.34
C ASP A 7 -11.39 -11.31 -17.28
N LYS A 8 -11.56 -10.21 -16.53
CA LYS A 8 -10.57 -9.82 -15.50
C LYS A 8 -11.13 -9.28 -14.18
N ARG A 9 -12.43 -9.37 -13.91
CA ARG A 9 -13.01 -9.02 -12.60
C ARG A 9 -14.19 -9.91 -12.22
N ARG A 10 -13.98 -11.22 -12.17
CA ARG A 10 -14.96 -12.10 -11.51
C ARG A 10 -14.69 -12.03 -10.01
N TYR A 11 -15.43 -11.18 -9.30
CA TYR A 11 -15.52 -11.28 -7.84
C TYR A 11 -16.04 -12.70 -7.49
N GLY A 12 -15.61 -13.26 -6.36
CA GLY A 12 -15.80 -14.67 -6.01
C GLY A 12 -17.22 -15.18 -6.28
N THR A 13 -17.34 -16.38 -6.85
CA THR A 13 -18.65 -17.01 -7.05
C THR A 13 -19.18 -17.38 -5.66
N PRO A 14 -20.43 -17.04 -5.32
CA PRO A 14 -20.98 -17.40 -4.04
C PRO A 14 -20.92 -18.90 -3.81
N ASP A 15 -20.53 -19.28 -2.62
CA ASP A 15 -20.41 -20.66 -2.21
C ASP A 15 -20.95 -20.82 -0.77
N HIS A 16 -20.82 -22.02 -0.22
CA HIS A 16 -21.34 -22.31 1.12
C HIS A 16 -20.61 -21.53 2.23
N GLU A 17 -19.31 -21.26 2.08
CA GLU A 17 -18.52 -20.48 3.03
C GLU A 17 -18.58 -18.97 2.77
N ASN A 18 -18.92 -18.56 1.54
CA ASN A 18 -19.11 -17.17 1.16
C ASN A 18 -20.42 -16.96 0.38
N PRO A 19 -21.58 -17.00 1.07
CA PRO A 19 -22.89 -16.85 0.44
C PRO A 19 -23.14 -15.42 -0.06
N GLU A 20 -24.11 -15.26 -0.97
CA GLU A 20 -24.57 -13.94 -1.42
C GLU A 20 -25.06 -13.10 -0.23
N MET A 21 -24.67 -11.83 -0.22
CA MET A 21 -25.04 -10.92 0.87
C MET A 21 -26.49 -10.45 0.67
N THR A 22 -27.42 -11.04 1.43
CA THR A 22 -28.86 -10.70 1.36
C THR A 22 -29.16 -9.36 2.04
N GLU A 23 -30.27 -8.71 1.67
CA GLU A 23 -30.68 -7.43 2.27
C GLU A 23 -30.98 -7.55 3.77
N GLU A 24 -31.57 -8.67 4.20
CA GLU A 24 -31.73 -9.02 5.62
C GLU A 24 -30.38 -9.11 6.35
N ALA A 25 -29.36 -9.71 5.72
CA ALA A 25 -28.01 -9.80 6.29
C ALA A 25 -27.36 -8.41 6.41
N ILE A 26 -27.55 -7.53 5.42
CA ILE A 26 -27.09 -6.14 5.49
C ILE A 26 -27.76 -5.40 6.66
N ARG A 27 -29.08 -5.53 6.81
CA ARG A 27 -29.82 -4.88 7.92
C ARG A 27 -29.36 -5.33 9.30
N ARG A 28 -28.95 -6.59 9.44
CA ARG A 28 -28.43 -7.15 10.70
C ARG A 28 -26.93 -6.90 10.91
N SER A 29 -26.23 -6.40 9.91
CA SER A 29 -24.79 -6.15 9.98
C SER A 29 -24.50 -4.98 10.91
N ILE A 30 -23.39 -5.07 11.63
CA ILE A 30 -22.87 -3.99 12.49
C ILE A 30 -21.59 -3.41 11.89
N PRO A 31 -21.25 -2.14 12.17
CA PRO A 31 -19.97 -1.58 11.75
C PRO A 31 -18.80 -2.42 12.26
N ALA A 32 -17.80 -2.66 11.42
CA ALA A 32 -16.62 -3.44 11.80
C ALA A 32 -15.98 -2.91 13.10
N LYS A 33 -15.85 -1.59 13.24
CA LYS A 33 -15.33 -0.96 14.46
C LYS A 33 -16.08 -1.40 15.72
N GLN A 34 -17.41 -1.54 15.63
CA GLN A 34 -18.24 -2.01 16.74
C GLN A 34 -17.99 -3.51 17.01
N PHE A 35 -18.02 -4.34 15.96
CA PHE A 35 -17.77 -5.79 16.06
C PHE A 35 -16.43 -6.12 16.76
N PHE A 36 -15.35 -5.46 16.35
CA PHE A 36 -14.01 -5.68 16.89
C PHE A 36 -13.88 -5.13 18.32
N ALA A 37 -14.44 -3.95 18.60
CA ALA A 37 -14.41 -3.34 19.94
C ALA A 37 -15.17 -4.18 20.98
N GLU A 38 -16.37 -4.67 20.66
CA GLU A 38 -17.18 -5.52 21.56
C GLU A 38 -16.50 -6.86 21.88
N ARG A 39 -15.59 -7.32 21.02
CA ARG A 39 -14.83 -8.57 21.19
C ARG A 39 -13.43 -8.34 21.76
N GLY A 40 -13.05 -7.10 22.10
CA GLY A 40 -11.72 -6.75 22.58
C GLY A 40 -10.61 -7.02 21.55
N LEU A 41 -10.97 -7.12 20.27
CA LEU A 41 -10.03 -7.40 19.18
C LEU A 41 -9.52 -6.08 18.59
N SER A 42 -8.23 -6.05 18.22
CA SER A 42 -7.71 -4.95 17.43
C SER A 42 -8.26 -5.02 16.01
N MET A 43 -8.56 -3.85 15.43
CA MET A 43 -8.94 -3.78 14.02
C MET A 43 -7.81 -4.38 13.16
N PRO A 44 -8.12 -5.33 12.27
CA PRO A 44 -7.14 -5.85 11.35
C PRO A 44 -6.67 -4.71 10.43
N GLY A 45 -5.37 -4.63 10.22
CA GLY A 45 -4.74 -3.61 9.40
C GLY A 45 -3.37 -4.09 8.98
N ARG A 46 -2.73 -3.36 8.06
CA ARG A 46 -1.34 -3.65 7.71
C ARG A 46 -0.48 -3.55 8.97
N PRO A 47 0.35 -4.55 9.28
CA PRO A 47 1.28 -4.46 10.40
C PRO A 47 2.09 -3.16 10.31
N LYS A 48 2.24 -2.49 11.45
CA LYS A 48 3.07 -1.28 11.52
C LYS A 48 4.50 -1.67 11.17
N SER A 49 5.12 -0.91 10.28
CA SER A 49 6.55 -1.08 10.00
C SER A 49 7.35 -0.58 11.20
N GLU A 50 8.28 -1.39 11.71
CA GLU A 50 9.18 -0.98 12.80
C GLU A 50 10.04 0.23 12.41
N THR A 51 10.46 0.29 11.14
CA THR A 51 11.31 1.35 10.59
C THR A 51 10.69 1.98 9.33
N PRO A 52 9.65 2.82 9.49
CA PRO A 52 9.03 3.49 8.35
C PRO A 52 9.98 4.53 7.74
N LYS A 53 9.86 4.76 6.43
CA LYS A 53 10.55 5.89 5.78
C LYS A 53 10.03 7.20 6.38
N VAL A 54 10.94 8.10 6.73
CA VAL A 54 10.58 9.42 7.25
C VAL A 54 10.35 10.37 6.08
N ALA A 55 9.16 10.99 6.02
CA ALA A 55 8.88 12.05 5.07
C ALA A 55 9.54 13.34 5.55
N VAL A 56 10.49 13.85 4.78
CA VAL A 56 11.21 15.10 5.08
C VAL A 56 11.06 16.09 3.93
N SER A 57 10.98 17.38 4.26
CA SER A 57 11.07 18.46 3.27
C SER A 57 12.55 18.83 3.10
N LEU A 58 13.15 18.39 1.99
CA LEU A 58 14.56 18.62 1.66
C LEU A 58 14.65 19.36 0.32
N ARG A 59 15.51 20.38 0.26
CA ARG A 59 15.87 21.04 -1.00
C ARG A 59 17.12 20.36 -1.56
N LEU A 60 17.06 20.01 -2.83
CA LEU A 60 18.15 19.41 -3.60
C LEU A 60 18.46 20.30 -4.79
N ASP A 61 19.68 20.26 -5.29
CA ASP A 61 20.05 20.97 -6.50
C ASP A 61 19.23 20.50 -7.70
N GLN A 62 18.86 21.45 -8.56
CA GLN A 62 18.02 21.20 -9.73
C GLN A 62 18.62 20.12 -10.64
N ALA A 63 19.93 20.21 -10.92
CA ALA A 63 20.66 19.26 -11.76
C ALA A 63 20.60 17.82 -11.21
N VAL A 64 20.60 17.65 -9.88
CA VAL A 64 20.49 16.34 -9.23
C VAL A 64 19.10 15.76 -9.47
N VAL A 65 18.06 16.56 -9.23
CA VAL A 65 16.67 16.12 -9.44
C VAL A 65 16.41 15.76 -10.89
N ASP A 66 16.88 16.57 -11.83
CA ASP A 66 16.67 16.34 -13.26
C ASP A 66 17.41 15.09 -13.74
N GLY A 67 18.66 14.88 -13.30
CA GLY A 67 19.41 13.66 -13.61
C GLY A 67 18.69 12.40 -13.16
N PHE A 68 18.20 12.36 -11.92
CA PHE A 68 17.46 11.18 -11.44
C PHE A 68 16.11 11.01 -12.13
N LYS A 69 15.39 12.10 -12.44
CA LYS A 69 14.10 12.04 -13.15
C LYS A 69 14.25 11.53 -14.58
N ALA A 70 15.36 11.82 -15.26
CA ALA A 70 15.64 11.35 -16.61
C ALA A 70 15.66 9.81 -16.71
N ASP A 71 16.06 9.13 -15.64
CA ASP A 71 16.03 7.66 -15.53
C ASP A 71 14.59 7.08 -15.40
N GLY A 72 13.56 7.92 -15.41
CA GLY A 72 12.16 7.51 -15.42
C GLY A 72 11.59 7.13 -14.03
N PRO A 73 10.49 6.35 -14.00
CA PRO A 73 9.82 5.96 -12.75
C PRO A 73 10.77 5.35 -11.71
N GLY A 74 10.51 5.62 -10.42
CA GLY A 74 11.33 5.10 -9.32
C GLY A 74 12.56 5.94 -8.98
N TRP A 75 12.74 7.12 -9.59
CA TRP A 75 13.88 8.01 -9.33
C TRP A 75 14.05 8.41 -7.86
N GLN A 76 12.95 8.60 -7.14
CA GLN A 76 12.96 8.86 -5.69
C GLN A 76 13.53 7.69 -4.88
N THR A 77 13.30 6.46 -5.32
CA THR A 77 13.90 5.28 -4.68
C THR A 77 15.40 5.22 -4.97
N ARG A 78 15.81 5.51 -6.21
CA ARG A 78 17.22 5.55 -6.61
C ARG A 78 18.01 6.60 -5.83
N ILE A 79 17.51 7.82 -5.72
CA ILE A 79 18.20 8.89 -4.95
C ILE A 79 18.32 8.50 -3.46
N ASN A 80 17.28 7.92 -2.87
CA ASN A 80 17.35 7.42 -1.49
C ASN A 80 18.41 6.31 -1.33
N SER A 81 18.52 5.39 -2.28
CA SER A 81 19.56 4.36 -2.26
C SER A 81 20.97 4.93 -2.35
N VAL A 82 21.18 6.00 -3.11
CA VAL A 82 22.48 6.69 -3.20
C VAL A 82 22.84 7.37 -1.87
N LEU A 83 21.88 8.06 -1.25
CA LEU A 83 22.08 8.67 0.08
C LEU A 83 22.38 7.62 1.15
N ALA A 84 21.69 6.48 1.13
CA ALA A 84 21.95 5.39 2.06
C ALA A 84 23.35 4.77 1.85
N LYS A 85 23.80 4.62 0.60
CA LYS A 85 25.14 4.12 0.27
C LYS A 85 26.23 5.08 0.74
N SER A 86 26.05 6.40 0.54
CA SER A 86 27.06 7.39 0.93
C SER A 86 27.29 7.43 2.45
N LEU A 87 26.23 7.20 3.25
CA LEU A 87 26.37 7.02 4.69
C LEU A 87 27.23 5.81 5.04
N LYS A 88 27.04 4.65 4.39
CA LYS A 88 27.86 3.45 4.67
C LYS A 88 29.34 3.67 4.40
N THR A 89 29.67 4.37 3.31
CA THR A 89 31.06 4.68 2.95
C THR A 89 31.70 5.65 3.96
N LYS A 90 30.98 6.67 4.42
CA LYS A 90 31.51 7.67 5.36
C LYS A 90 31.77 7.15 6.78
N HIS A 91 31.17 6.03 7.17
CA HIS A 91 31.40 5.39 8.47
C HIS A 91 32.43 4.24 8.40
N SER A 92 32.98 3.96 7.22
CA SER A 92 34.01 2.92 7.01
C SER A 92 35.42 3.50 6.82
N ALA A 93 35.59 4.80 7.07
CA ALA A 93 36.85 5.55 7.08
C ALA A 93 37.00 6.21 8.46
#